data_AF-A0A1W0A1Q5-F1
#
_entry.id   AF-A0A1W0A1Q5-F1
#
_cell.length_a   1.000
_cell.length_b   1.000
_cell.length_c   1.000
_cell.angle_alpha   90.00
_cell.angle_beta   90.00
_cell.angle_gamma   90.00
#
_symmetry.space_group_name_H-M   'P 1'
#
loop_
_entity.id
_entity.type
_entity.pdbx_description
1 polymer ?
#
loop_
_entity_poly.entity_id
_entity_poly.type
_entity_poly.pdbx_seq_one_letter_code
_entity_poly.pdbx_strand_id
1 'polypeptide(L)'
;MVFYYPISVLLLFVLTTFVIGHSHEGGEEHHQHECGEIEGDPSTYNTNIHISAAFIVCVVSLVGSLLPILSSRMACLQGENKAMEILCSFGFGVVIATAFVHMIPPAISKLNNECLGLEYSGLAMIIVLATIYMMQLLETELVIVLSKYTSSKQNQLEQGTLSTPARSPDVLNSHSHGVAMLQEDSEAALRQKISAMIFEGGVAIHSIIIGVELGVASGDDFTTTVIAICFHQFFEGVAVGSSAITAFSSLKSLALTAIVYALTTPLGVVIGILISG
;
A
#
# COMPACT_ATOMS: atom_id res chain seq x y z
N MET A 1 -11.52 -22.19 -20.38
CA MET A 1 -10.47 -22.03 -21.43
C MET A 1 -10.17 -20.56 -21.80
N VAL A 2 -10.86 -19.56 -21.22
CA VAL A 2 -10.64 -18.11 -21.49
C VAL A 2 -9.63 -17.45 -20.52
N PHE A 3 -9.23 -18.13 -19.43
CA PHE A 3 -8.39 -17.57 -18.36
C PHE A 3 -6.87 -17.67 -18.59
N TYR A 4 -6.40 -18.39 -19.60
CA TYR A 4 -4.97 -18.40 -19.96
C TYR A 4 -4.57 -17.19 -20.80
N TYR A 5 -5.52 -16.47 -21.39
CA TYR A 5 -5.23 -15.33 -22.26
C TYR A 5 -4.69 -14.09 -21.51
N PRO A 6 -5.26 -13.64 -20.37
CA PRO A 6 -4.76 -12.42 -19.71
C PRO A 6 -3.40 -12.63 -19.02
N ILE A 7 -3.16 -13.79 -18.42
CA ILE A 7 -1.86 -14.12 -17.79
C ILE A 7 -0.78 -14.29 -18.87
N SER A 8 -1.09 -14.97 -19.98
CA SER A 8 -0.12 -15.10 -21.08
C SER A 8 0.13 -13.78 -21.80
N VAL A 9 -0.86 -12.89 -21.95
CA VAL A 9 -0.68 -11.53 -22.51
C VAL A 9 0.12 -10.64 -21.56
N LEU A 10 -0.10 -10.76 -20.24
CA LEU A 10 0.69 -10.06 -19.22
C LEU A 10 2.14 -10.54 -19.17
N LEU A 11 2.36 -11.86 -19.23
CA LEU A 11 3.70 -12.44 -19.34
C LEU A 11 4.36 -12.03 -20.67
N LEU A 12 3.60 -11.99 -21.78
CA LEU A 12 4.08 -11.47 -23.06
C LEU A 12 4.44 -9.99 -22.95
N PHE A 13 3.64 -9.17 -22.26
CA PHE A 13 3.87 -7.73 -22.14
C PHE A 13 5.09 -7.43 -21.27
N VAL A 14 5.20 -8.09 -20.11
CA VAL A 14 6.36 -8.01 -19.21
C VAL A 14 7.62 -8.53 -19.90
N LEU A 15 7.53 -9.63 -20.66
CA LEU A 15 8.64 -10.14 -21.48
C LEU A 15 8.97 -9.18 -22.63
N THR A 16 7.99 -8.54 -23.28
CA THR A 16 8.28 -7.57 -24.36
C THR A 16 8.92 -6.29 -23.83
N THR A 17 8.52 -5.79 -22.65
CA THR A 17 9.18 -4.63 -22.04
C THR A 17 10.58 -4.96 -21.52
N PHE A 18 10.81 -6.20 -21.08
CA PHE A 18 12.14 -6.66 -20.65
C PHE A 18 13.06 -7.01 -21.84
N VAL A 19 12.50 -7.46 -22.96
CA VAL A 19 13.24 -7.82 -24.20
C VAL A 19 13.54 -6.59 -25.07
N ILE A 20 12.73 -5.54 -25.04
CA ILE A 20 13.06 -4.27 -25.74
C ILE A 20 14.25 -3.55 -25.06
N GLY A 21 14.53 -3.83 -23.78
CA GLY A 21 15.67 -3.26 -23.05
C GLY A 21 17.03 -3.93 -23.31
N HIS A 22 17.14 -4.91 -24.23
CA HIS A 22 18.38 -5.71 -24.33
C HIS A 22 19.07 -5.79 -25.69
N SER A 23 18.76 -4.91 -26.65
CA SER A 23 19.52 -4.84 -27.91
C SER A 23 19.62 -3.43 -28.45
N HIS A 24 20.66 -2.70 -28.06
CA HIS A 24 21.41 -1.88 -29.02
C HIS A 24 22.83 -1.62 -28.50
N GLU A 25 23.80 -2.32 -29.09
CA GLU A 25 25.20 -1.91 -29.07
C GLU A 25 25.30 -0.59 -29.85
N GLY A 26 25.64 0.48 -29.15
CA GLY A 26 26.04 1.76 -29.72
C GLY A 26 27.16 2.30 -28.88
N GLY A 27 28.41 2.02 -29.29
CA GLY A 27 29.58 2.62 -28.68
C GLY A 27 29.74 4.04 -29.20
N GLU A 28 29.69 5.03 -28.31
CA GLU A 28 30.31 6.34 -28.51
C GLU A 28 30.85 6.84 -27.16
N GLU A 29 32.07 7.39 -27.21
CA GLU A 29 32.88 7.85 -26.08
C GLU A 29 32.23 9.06 -25.39
N HIS A 30 32.02 9.01 -24.07
CA HIS A 30 31.67 10.20 -23.29
C HIS A 30 32.25 10.16 -21.87
N HIS A 31 32.65 11.34 -21.41
CA HIS A 31 33.46 11.65 -20.24
C HIS A 31 33.07 10.89 -18.95
N GLN A 32 34.08 10.34 -18.25
CA GLN A 32 33.95 9.80 -16.90
C GLN A 32 33.56 10.91 -15.90
N HIS A 33 32.26 11.19 -15.76
CA HIS A 33 31.73 11.70 -14.51
C HIS A 33 31.53 10.51 -13.56
N GLU A 34 32.11 10.59 -12.38
CA GLU A 34 32.06 9.55 -11.36
C GLU A 34 30.61 9.42 -10.85
N CYS A 35 29.87 8.49 -11.44
CA CYS A 35 28.50 8.16 -11.05
C CYS A 35 28.54 7.38 -9.73
N GLY A 36 28.50 8.10 -8.61
CA GLY A 36 28.51 7.50 -7.28
C GLY A 36 29.20 8.36 -6.23
N GLU A 37 28.75 9.61 -6.06
CA GLU A 37 29.22 10.44 -4.96
C GLU A 37 28.22 10.36 -3.79
N ILE A 38 28.67 9.78 -2.68
CA ILE A 38 28.06 10.04 -1.37
C ILE A 38 28.74 11.32 -0.86
N GLU A 39 28.20 12.49 -1.23
CA GLU A 39 28.55 13.76 -0.58
C GLU A 39 27.92 13.79 0.82
N GLY A 40 28.47 13.00 1.73
CA GLY A 40 28.15 13.06 3.16
C GLY A 40 29.45 13.24 3.91
N ASP A 41 29.70 14.43 4.48
CA ASP A 41 30.78 14.60 5.43
C ASP A 41 30.52 13.68 6.65
N PRO A 42 31.33 12.63 6.88
CA PRO A 42 31.12 11.68 7.96
C PRO A 42 31.18 12.34 9.35
N SER A 43 31.65 13.59 9.45
CA SER A 43 31.69 14.35 10.70
C SER A 43 30.31 14.80 11.20
N THR A 44 29.28 14.79 10.34
CA THR A 44 27.93 15.30 10.66
C THR A 44 26.89 14.21 10.95
N TYR A 45 27.18 12.95 10.63
CA TYR A 45 26.27 11.84 10.82
C TYR A 45 26.26 11.38 12.28
N ASN A 46 25.08 11.45 12.91
CA ASN A 46 24.91 11.07 14.32
C ASN A 46 23.93 9.91 14.44
N THR A 47 24.40 8.69 14.71
CA THR A 47 23.51 7.52 14.82
C THR A 47 22.45 7.67 15.92
N ASN A 48 22.80 8.36 17.02
CA ASN A 48 21.90 8.58 18.15
C ASN A 48 20.63 9.38 17.79
N ILE A 49 20.76 10.39 16.92
CA ILE A 49 19.59 11.19 16.49
C ILE A 49 18.68 10.36 15.58
N HIS A 50 19.24 9.50 14.73
CA HIS A 50 18.48 8.60 13.88
C HIS A 50 17.70 7.55 14.67
N ILE A 51 18.33 6.96 15.69
CA ILE A 51 17.65 6.04 16.61
C ILE A 51 16.51 6.77 17.32
N SER A 52 16.74 8.00 17.81
CA SER A 52 15.68 8.78 18.46
C SER A 52 14.53 9.11 17.50
N ALA A 53 14.82 9.45 16.24
CA ALA A 53 13.82 9.72 15.23
C ALA A 53 12.99 8.47 14.89
N ALA A 54 13.60 7.28 14.83
CA ALA A 54 12.86 6.03 14.64
C ALA A 54 11.80 5.80 15.73
N PHE A 55 12.12 6.10 16.99
CA PHE A 55 11.15 6.02 18.09
C PHE A 55 10.04 7.05 17.95
N ILE A 56 10.37 8.30 17.60
CA ILE A 56 9.39 9.38 17.41
C ILE A 56 8.41 9.00 16.31
N VAL A 57 8.91 8.61 15.13
CA VAL A 57 8.09 8.22 13.99
C VAL A 57 7.22 7.02 14.34
N CYS A 58 7.76 6.01 15.04
CA CYS A 58 6.97 4.86 15.51
C CYS A 58 5.78 5.29 16.37
N VAL A 59 6.01 6.18 17.35
CA VAL A 59 4.95 6.68 18.23
C VAL A 59 3.90 7.46 17.42
N VAL A 60 4.35 8.34 16.52
CA VAL A 60 3.44 9.14 15.68
C VAL A 60 2.59 8.24 14.77
N SER A 61 3.18 7.22 14.15
CA SER A 61 2.47 6.22 13.34
C SER A 61 1.43 5.43 14.16
N LEU A 62 1.78 5.01 15.38
CA LEU A 62 0.85 4.33 16.27
C LEU A 62 -0.31 5.23 16.65
N VAL A 63 -0.04 6.48 17.03
CA VAL A 63 -1.11 7.42 17.40
C VAL A 63 -2.01 7.69 16.19
N GLY A 64 -1.45 7.95 15.01
CA GLY A 64 -2.22 8.18 13.78
C GLY A 64 -3.13 7.01 13.41
N SER A 65 -2.60 5.78 13.44
CA SER A 65 -3.36 4.57 13.07
C SER A 65 -4.35 4.09 14.13
N LEU A 66 -4.04 4.24 15.42
CA LEU A 66 -4.95 3.85 16.50
C LEU A 66 -6.08 4.85 16.71
N LEU A 67 -5.91 6.12 16.34
CA LEU A 67 -6.91 7.17 16.53
C LEU A 67 -8.27 6.83 15.90
N PRO A 68 -8.39 6.50 14.60
CA PRO A 68 -9.68 6.11 14.01
C PRO A 68 -10.18 4.78 14.60
N ILE A 69 -9.28 3.83 14.89
CA ILE A 69 -9.63 2.52 15.45
C ILE A 69 -10.32 2.70 16.81
N LEU A 70 -9.72 3.50 17.70
CA LEU A 70 -10.23 3.79 19.02
C LEU A 70 -11.53 4.59 18.95
N SER A 71 -11.61 5.58 18.04
CA SER A 71 -12.82 6.37 17.82
C SER A 71 -14.02 5.52 17.41
N SER A 72 -13.81 4.48 16.59
CA SER A 72 -14.92 3.59 16.19
C SER A 72 -15.47 2.73 17.33
N ARG A 73 -14.69 2.53 18.40
CA ARG A 73 -14.99 1.58 19.49
C ARG A 73 -15.45 2.23 20.78
N MET A 74 -14.98 3.44 21.09
CA MET A 74 -15.35 4.12 22.32
C MET A 74 -16.67 4.88 22.15
N ALA A 75 -17.69 4.49 22.92
CA ALA A 75 -19.01 5.16 22.94
C ALA A 75 -18.93 6.67 23.28
N CYS A 76 -17.89 7.09 24.01
CA CYS A 76 -17.67 8.50 24.34
C CYS A 76 -17.23 9.35 23.13
N LEU A 77 -16.60 8.74 22.11
CA LEU A 77 -16.08 9.43 20.92
C LEU A 77 -17.02 9.32 19.70
N GLN A 78 -18.02 8.44 19.74
CA GLN A 78 -19.07 8.34 18.72
C GLN A 78 -19.96 9.60 18.62
N GLY A 79 -19.85 10.53 19.57
CA GLY A 79 -20.56 11.81 19.55
C GLY A 79 -20.01 12.82 18.53
N GLU A 80 -18.75 12.68 18.10
CA GLU A 80 -18.07 13.64 17.21
C GLU A 80 -17.72 13.03 15.83
N ASN A 81 -18.63 12.22 15.26
CA ASN A 81 -18.41 11.51 13.99
C ASN A 81 -17.95 12.43 12.84
N LYS A 82 -18.32 13.72 12.86
CA LYS A 82 -17.93 14.68 11.82
C LYS A 82 -16.47 15.09 11.86
N ALA A 83 -15.88 15.27 13.04
CA ALA A 83 -14.46 15.60 13.16
C ALA A 83 -13.59 14.42 12.68
N MET A 84 -13.96 13.20 13.07
CA MET A 84 -13.26 11.98 12.64
C MET A 84 -13.41 11.73 11.13
N GLU A 85 -14.59 11.94 10.56
CA GLU A 85 -14.85 11.82 9.11
C GLU A 85 -14.00 12.80 8.28
N ILE A 86 -13.88 14.06 8.75
CA ILE A 86 -13.01 15.06 8.12
C ILE A 86 -11.54 14.64 8.25
N LEU A 87 -11.13 14.16 9.42
CA LEU A 87 -9.76 13.73 9.69
C LEU A 87 -9.36 12.52 8.82
N CYS A 88 -10.23 11.52 8.70
CA CYS A 88 -10.01 10.38 7.81
C CYS A 88 -9.93 10.81 6.34
N SER A 89 -10.83 11.68 5.90
CA SER A 89 -10.85 12.20 4.52
C SER A 89 -9.59 13.02 4.22
N PHE A 90 -9.13 13.83 5.17
CA PHE A 90 -7.87 14.56 5.08
C PHE A 90 -6.68 13.60 5.02
N GLY A 91 -6.69 12.53 5.81
CA GLY A 91 -5.69 11.46 5.76
C GLY A 91 -5.51 10.86 4.37
N PHE A 92 -6.60 10.43 3.73
CA PHE A 92 -6.56 9.96 2.34
C PHE A 92 -6.06 11.02 1.36
N GLY A 93 -6.43 12.29 1.57
CA GLY A 93 -5.91 13.42 0.80
C GLY A 93 -4.39 13.59 0.90
N VAL A 94 -3.83 13.44 2.11
CA VAL A 94 -2.37 13.48 2.33
C VAL A 94 -1.67 12.34 1.60
N VAL A 95 -2.22 11.13 1.62
CA VAL A 95 -1.65 9.98 0.88
C VAL A 95 -1.62 10.26 -0.63
N ILE A 96 -2.73 10.75 -1.19
CA ILE A 96 -2.80 11.12 -2.61
C ILE A 96 -1.79 12.23 -2.93
N ALA A 97 -1.75 13.30 -2.12
CA ALA A 97 -0.83 14.42 -2.34
C ALA A 97 0.64 13.96 -2.32
N THR A 98 0.97 13.00 -1.46
CA THR A 98 2.35 12.49 -1.31
C THR A 98 2.79 11.70 -2.53
N ALA A 99 1.89 10.91 -3.13
CA ALA A 99 2.17 10.26 -4.39
C ALA A 99 2.59 11.29 -5.46
N PHE A 100 1.86 12.40 -5.57
CA PHE A 100 2.12 13.43 -6.58
C PHE A 100 3.30 14.35 -6.29
N VAL A 101 3.53 14.72 -5.02
CA VAL A 101 4.51 15.76 -4.67
C VAL A 101 5.82 15.15 -4.19
N HIS A 102 5.78 14.05 -3.45
CA HIS A 102 6.97 13.50 -2.80
C HIS A 102 7.55 12.28 -3.54
N MET A 103 6.71 11.47 -4.19
CA MET A 103 7.20 10.26 -4.88
C MET A 103 7.48 10.49 -6.37
N ILE A 104 6.53 11.08 -7.11
CA ILE A 104 6.66 11.22 -8.57
C ILE A 104 7.83 12.12 -9.00
N PRO A 105 8.00 13.36 -8.48
CA PRO A 105 9.03 14.27 -9.00
C PRO A 105 10.46 13.77 -8.78
N PRO A 106 10.84 13.27 -7.58
CA PRO A 106 12.14 12.65 -7.39
C PRO A 106 12.35 11.46 -8.32
N ALA A 107 11.35 10.57 -8.49
CA ALA A 107 11.45 9.43 -9.39
C ALA A 107 11.76 9.83 -10.85
N ILE A 108 11.11 10.89 -11.35
CA ILE A 108 11.39 11.44 -12.69
C ILE A 108 12.83 11.96 -12.78
N SER A 109 13.26 12.75 -11.78
CA SER A 109 14.61 13.34 -11.79
C SER A 109 15.73 12.31 -11.67
N LYS A 110 15.53 11.25 -10.88
CA LYS A 110 16.52 10.19 -10.66
C LYS A 110 16.63 9.24 -11.85
N LEU A 111 15.51 8.90 -12.51
CA LEU A 111 15.53 8.04 -13.69
C LEU A 111 16.02 8.76 -14.96
N ASN A 112 15.94 10.10 -15.00
CA ASN A 112 16.47 10.91 -16.10
C ASN A 112 17.90 11.39 -15.87
N ASN A 113 18.63 10.78 -14.94
CA ASN A 113 20.02 11.13 -14.69
C ASN A 113 20.93 10.55 -15.79
N GLU A 114 21.91 11.35 -16.23
CA GLU A 114 22.88 10.99 -17.28
C GLU A 114 23.63 9.69 -16.98
N CYS A 115 23.86 9.38 -15.70
CA CYS A 115 24.49 8.14 -15.23
C CYS A 115 23.74 6.84 -15.59
N LEU A 116 22.43 6.90 -15.87
CA LEU A 116 21.68 5.70 -16.29
C LEU A 116 21.76 5.44 -17.80
N GLY A 117 22.22 6.41 -18.61
CA GLY A 117 22.33 6.27 -20.07
C GLY A 117 21.00 5.98 -20.78
N LEU A 118 19.86 6.37 -20.19
CA LEU A 118 18.53 6.11 -20.75
C LEU A 118 18.16 7.17 -21.80
N GLU A 119 17.89 6.75 -23.04
CA GLU A 119 17.46 7.66 -24.12
C GLU A 119 16.04 8.23 -23.92
N TYR A 120 15.19 7.53 -23.17
CA TYR A 120 13.77 7.89 -23.04
C TYR A 120 13.44 8.60 -21.72
N SER A 121 13.25 9.92 -21.81
CA SER A 121 12.97 10.78 -20.65
C SER A 121 11.61 10.53 -19.95
N GLY A 122 10.68 9.84 -20.61
CA GLY A 122 9.34 9.56 -20.07
C GLY A 122 9.22 8.28 -19.25
N LEU A 123 10.33 7.56 -19.02
CA LEU A 123 10.32 6.20 -18.47
C LEU A 123 9.65 6.11 -17.09
N ALA A 124 9.92 7.08 -16.21
CA ALA A 124 9.32 7.15 -14.89
C ALA A 124 7.78 7.17 -14.93
N MET A 125 7.19 7.95 -15.84
CA MET A 125 5.72 8.05 -15.96
C MET A 125 5.11 6.79 -16.58
N ILE A 126 5.83 6.11 -17.48
CA ILE A 126 5.41 4.79 -17.98
C ILE A 126 5.37 3.79 -16.83
N ILE A 127 6.41 3.75 -15.98
CA ILE A 127 6.43 2.88 -14.80
C ILE A 127 5.24 3.19 -13.89
N VAL A 128 4.99 4.47 -13.58
CA VAL A 128 3.86 4.87 -12.73
C VAL A 128 2.52 4.40 -13.31
N LEU A 129 2.25 4.65 -14.60
CA LEU A 129 1.01 4.21 -15.25
C LEU A 129 0.90 2.68 -15.30
N ALA A 130 2.00 1.99 -15.59
CA ALA A 130 2.04 0.54 -15.57
C ALA A 130 1.75 0.00 -14.16
N THR A 131 2.34 0.56 -13.10
CA THR A 131 2.06 0.17 -11.72
C THR A 131 0.60 0.40 -11.33
N ILE A 132 0.01 1.54 -11.72
CA ILE A 132 -1.43 1.81 -11.45
C ILE A 132 -2.31 0.77 -12.16
N TYR A 133 -2.05 0.50 -13.45
CA TYR A 133 -2.80 -0.50 -14.21
C TYR A 133 -2.64 -1.91 -13.61
N MET A 134 -1.41 -2.26 -13.20
CA MET A 134 -1.11 -3.55 -12.57
C MET A 134 -1.79 -3.70 -11.21
N MET A 135 -1.81 -2.66 -10.37
CA MET A 135 -2.55 -2.69 -9.10
C MET A 135 -4.05 -2.83 -9.33
N GLN A 136 -4.61 -2.15 -10.34
CA GLN A 136 -6.03 -2.27 -10.69
C GLN A 136 -6.40 -3.66 -11.20
N LEU A 137 -5.53 -4.26 -12.03
CA LEU A 137 -5.70 -5.65 -12.47
C LEU A 137 -5.61 -6.63 -11.30
N LEU A 138 -4.63 -6.45 -10.42
CA LEU A 138 -4.43 -7.30 -9.25
C LEU A 138 -5.64 -7.26 -8.31
N GLU A 139 -6.18 -6.08 -8.02
CA GLU A 139 -7.41 -5.94 -7.24
C GLU A 139 -8.58 -6.68 -7.89
N THR A 140 -8.78 -6.47 -9.19
CA THR A 140 -9.90 -7.06 -9.94
C THR A 140 -9.83 -8.59 -9.98
N GLU A 141 -8.65 -9.15 -10.29
CA GLU A 141 -8.43 -10.59 -10.36
C GLU A 141 -8.57 -11.24 -8.98
N LEU A 142 -8.01 -10.64 -7.93
CA LEU A 142 -8.13 -11.16 -6.56
C LEU A 142 -9.59 -11.20 -6.11
N VAL A 143 -10.37 -10.15 -6.40
CA VAL A 143 -11.81 -10.11 -6.10
C VAL A 143 -12.55 -11.24 -6.83
N ILE A 144 -12.29 -11.42 -8.13
CA ILE A 144 -12.96 -12.45 -8.94
C ILE A 144 -12.61 -13.85 -8.44
N VAL A 145 -11.34 -14.14 -8.18
CA VAL A 145 -10.87 -15.46 -7.73
C VAL A 145 -11.45 -15.80 -6.35
N LEU A 146 -11.38 -14.86 -5.40
CA LEU A 146 -11.87 -15.09 -4.05
C LEU A 146 -13.40 -15.11 -3.96
N SER A 147 -14.11 -14.32 -4.79
CA SER A 147 -15.58 -14.37 -4.90
C SER A 147 -16.05 -15.73 -5.41
N LYS A 148 -15.38 -16.28 -6.45
CA LYS A 148 -15.66 -17.64 -6.97
C LYS A 148 -15.40 -18.73 -5.93
N TYR A 149 -14.28 -18.63 -5.21
CA TYR A 149 -13.94 -19.59 -4.16
C TYR A 149 -14.99 -19.58 -3.04
N THR A 150 -15.41 -18.39 -2.59
CA THR A 150 -16.41 -18.21 -1.54
C THR A 150 -17.78 -18.75 -1.98
N SER A 151 -18.21 -18.44 -3.20
CA SER A 151 -19.46 -18.94 -3.79
C SER A 151 -19.48 -20.47 -3.92
N SER A 152 -18.36 -21.09 -4.35
CA SER A 152 -18.25 -22.54 -4.46
C SER A 152 -18.34 -23.25 -3.11
N LYS A 153 -17.73 -22.68 -2.07
CA LYS A 153 -17.77 -23.22 -0.70
C LYS A 153 -19.18 -23.15 -0.11
N GLN A 154 -19.91 -22.06 -0.35
CA GLN A 154 -21.29 -21.90 0.13
C GLN A 154 -22.24 -22.93 -0.49
N ASN A 155 -22.15 -23.14 -1.81
CA ASN A 155 -22.95 -24.14 -2.52
C ASN A 155 -22.72 -25.57 -1.98
N GLN A 156 -21.49 -25.92 -1.59
CA GLN A 156 -21.20 -27.23 -0.99
C GLN A 156 -21.74 -27.37 0.44
N LEU A 157 -21.76 -26.29 1.22
CA LEU A 157 -22.28 -26.30 2.59
C LEU A 157 -23.81 -26.44 2.62
N GLU A 158 -24.52 -25.79 1.70
CA GLU A 158 -25.97 -25.94 1.54
C GLU A 158 -26.35 -27.36 1.09
N GLN A 159 -25.58 -27.96 0.18
CA GLN A 159 -25.85 -29.32 -0.32
C GLN A 159 -25.58 -30.43 0.72
N GLY A 160 -24.69 -30.18 1.70
CA GLY A 160 -24.46 -31.08 2.84
C GLY A 160 -25.52 -31.04 3.94
N THR A 161 -26.38 -30.01 3.96
CA THR A 161 -27.38 -29.80 5.03
C THR A 161 -28.78 -30.27 4.62
N LEU A 162 -29.01 -30.57 3.33
CA LEU A 162 -30.30 -31.05 2.79
C LEU A 162 -30.31 -32.58 2.58
N SER A 163 -30.01 -33.33 3.65
CA SER A 163 -30.18 -34.80 3.69
C SER A 163 -31.21 -35.21 4.75
N THR A 164 -32.39 -34.59 4.74
CA THR A 164 -33.56 -35.11 5.50
C THR A 164 -34.76 -35.17 4.55
N PRO A 165 -35.28 -36.37 4.20
CA PRO A 165 -36.44 -36.47 3.33
C PRO A 165 -37.70 -36.39 4.16
N ALA A 166 -38.44 -35.27 4.08
CA ALA A 166 -39.83 -35.23 4.54
C ALA A 166 -40.65 -34.19 3.75
N ARG A 167 -41.17 -34.65 2.60
CA ARG A 167 -42.57 -34.52 2.14
C ARG A 167 -43.28 -33.17 2.37
N SER A 168 -43.51 -32.43 1.28
CA SER A 168 -44.82 -31.94 0.76
C SER A 168 -44.59 -30.90 -0.36
N PRO A 169 -45.37 -30.87 -1.46
CA PRO A 169 -45.25 -29.85 -2.49
C PRO A 169 -46.32 -28.78 -2.29
N ASP A 170 -46.03 -27.71 -1.55
CA ASP A 170 -46.86 -26.51 -1.61
C ASP A 170 -46.07 -25.28 -1.17
N VAL A 171 -46.01 -24.30 -2.09
CA VAL A 171 -45.74 -22.86 -1.88
C VAL A 171 -44.45 -22.48 -1.15
N LEU A 172 -43.46 -21.94 -1.89
CA LEU A 172 -42.83 -20.62 -1.60
C LEU A 172 -41.79 -20.23 -2.67
N ASN A 173 -42.20 -19.50 -3.71
CA ASN A 173 -41.31 -18.84 -4.68
C ASN A 173 -40.70 -17.52 -4.12
N SER A 174 -40.24 -17.51 -2.86
CA SER A 174 -39.83 -16.28 -2.16
C SER A 174 -38.54 -16.43 -1.34
N HIS A 175 -37.52 -17.10 -1.91
CA HIS A 175 -36.19 -17.19 -1.27
C HIS A 175 -35.01 -16.79 -2.16
N SER A 176 -35.24 -16.41 -3.42
CA SER A 176 -34.16 -15.97 -4.33
C SER A 176 -33.55 -14.61 -3.93
N HIS A 177 -34.37 -13.65 -3.50
CA HIS A 177 -33.89 -12.30 -3.18
C HIS A 177 -33.05 -12.23 -1.90
N GLY A 178 -33.36 -13.03 -0.87
CA GLY A 178 -32.59 -13.03 0.37
C GLY A 178 -31.17 -13.60 0.20
N VAL A 179 -31.02 -14.65 -0.62
CA VAL A 179 -29.71 -15.25 -0.92
C VAL A 179 -28.89 -14.33 -1.83
N ALA A 180 -29.51 -13.70 -2.83
CA ALA A 180 -28.84 -12.73 -3.69
C ALA A 180 -28.31 -11.52 -2.92
N MET A 181 -29.10 -10.94 -2.00
CA MET A 181 -28.64 -9.81 -1.17
C MET A 181 -27.50 -10.19 -0.21
N LEU A 182 -27.57 -11.37 0.43
CA LEU A 182 -26.48 -11.84 1.30
C LEU A 182 -25.17 -12.10 0.51
N GLN A 183 -25.29 -12.45 -0.77
CA GLN A 183 -24.15 -12.65 -1.66
C GLN A 183 -23.54 -11.31 -2.12
N GLU A 184 -24.36 -10.30 -2.41
CA GLU A 184 -23.89 -8.94 -2.71
C GLU A 184 -23.16 -8.29 -1.52
N ASP A 185 -23.70 -8.41 -0.30
CA ASP A 185 -23.06 -7.89 0.91
C ASP A 185 -21.71 -8.58 1.18
N SER A 186 -21.63 -9.90 0.93
CA SER A 186 -20.41 -10.68 1.09
C SER A 186 -19.33 -10.28 0.06
N GLU A 187 -19.72 -10.05 -1.20
CA GLU A 187 -18.80 -9.58 -2.24
C GLU A 187 -18.29 -8.16 -1.96
N ALA A 188 -19.16 -7.25 -1.52
CA ALA A 188 -18.78 -5.90 -1.15
C ALA A 188 -17.79 -5.87 0.02
N ALA A 189 -18.04 -6.67 1.06
CA ALA A 189 -17.12 -6.80 2.19
C ALA A 189 -15.78 -7.44 1.80
N LEU A 190 -15.79 -8.40 0.87
CA LEU A 190 -14.58 -9.01 0.33
C LEU A 190 -13.76 -8.00 -0.49
N ARG A 191 -14.42 -7.22 -1.34
CA ARG A 191 -13.80 -6.13 -2.11
C ARG A 191 -13.11 -5.15 -1.18
N GLN A 192 -13.82 -4.61 -0.18
CA GLN A 192 -13.26 -3.69 0.81
C GLN A 192 -12.02 -4.25 1.52
N LYS A 193 -12.04 -5.54 1.89
CA LYS A 193 -10.88 -6.22 2.48
C LYS A 193 -9.68 -6.28 1.55
N ILE A 194 -9.92 -6.63 0.28
CA ILE A 194 -8.85 -6.74 -0.72
C ILE A 194 -8.27 -5.34 -1.00
N SER A 195 -9.11 -4.33 -1.20
CA SER A 195 -8.68 -2.94 -1.42
C SER A 195 -7.85 -2.44 -0.23
N ALA A 196 -8.28 -2.70 1.00
CA ALA A 196 -7.53 -2.31 2.20
C ALA A 196 -6.17 -3.03 2.30
N MET A 197 -6.11 -4.33 2.00
CA MET A 197 -4.84 -5.08 2.00
C MET A 197 -3.85 -4.57 0.94
N ILE A 198 -4.34 -4.23 -0.26
CA ILE A 198 -3.50 -3.66 -1.33
C ILE A 198 -3.01 -2.27 -0.93
N PHE A 199 -3.89 -1.44 -0.38
CA PHE A 199 -3.56 -0.11 0.12
C PHE A 199 -2.51 -0.17 1.24
N GLU A 200 -2.72 -1.01 2.27
CA GLU A 200 -1.78 -1.23 3.37
C GLU A 200 -0.43 -1.77 2.87
N GLY A 201 -0.43 -2.66 1.87
CA GLY A 201 0.78 -3.16 1.24
C GLY A 201 1.58 -2.09 0.50
N GLY A 202 0.91 -1.23 -0.27
CA GLY A 202 1.55 -0.10 -0.95
C GLY A 202 2.16 0.90 0.03
N VAL A 203 1.39 1.26 1.07
CA VAL A 203 1.84 2.11 2.19
C VAL A 203 3.05 1.50 2.90
N ALA A 204 3.04 0.19 3.16
CA ALA A 204 4.16 -0.47 3.83
C ALA A 204 5.46 -0.39 3.01
N ILE A 205 5.43 -0.68 1.72
CA ILE A 205 6.63 -0.58 0.86
C ILE A 205 7.16 0.86 0.85
N HIS A 206 6.27 1.83 0.68
CA HIS A 206 6.61 3.25 0.70
C HIS A 206 7.22 3.70 2.03
N SER A 207 6.66 3.23 3.15
CA SER A 207 7.15 3.53 4.50
C SER A 207 8.56 3.00 4.75
N ILE A 208 8.96 1.86 4.16
CA ILE A 208 10.35 1.37 4.24
C ILE A 208 11.29 2.33 3.51
N ILE A 209 10.91 2.77 2.30
CA ILE A 209 11.73 3.67 1.48
C ILE A 209 11.94 5.00 2.20
N ILE A 210 10.87 5.60 2.74
CA ILE A 210 10.94 6.81 3.56
C ILE A 210 11.83 6.60 4.79
N GLY A 211 11.71 5.45 5.44
CA GLY A 211 12.56 5.12 6.58
C GLY A 211 14.04 5.08 6.20
N VAL A 212 14.39 4.47 5.07
CA VAL A 212 15.77 4.44 4.57
C VAL A 212 16.26 5.85 4.25
N GLU A 213 15.44 6.67 3.57
CA GLU A 213 15.76 8.07 3.26
C GLU A 213 16.07 8.87 4.53
N LEU A 214 15.25 8.71 5.58
CA LEU A 214 15.53 9.32 6.88
C LEU A 214 16.80 8.76 7.53
N GLY A 215 17.05 7.45 7.39
CA GLY A 215 18.22 6.77 7.96
C GLY A 215 19.55 7.20 7.36
N VAL A 216 19.56 7.67 6.11
CA VAL A 216 20.77 8.17 5.42
C VAL A 216 20.91 9.69 5.46
N ALA A 217 19.88 10.42 5.88
CA ALA A 217 19.88 11.88 5.91
C ALA A 217 20.92 12.45 6.90
N SER A 218 21.50 13.61 6.59
CA SER A 218 22.50 14.28 7.45
C SER A 218 22.25 15.79 7.49
N GLY A 219 22.81 16.48 8.50
CA GLY A 219 22.74 17.94 8.59
C GLY A 219 21.31 18.52 8.65
N ASP A 220 21.08 19.61 7.93
CA ASP A 220 19.79 20.34 7.91
C ASP A 220 18.67 19.52 7.23
N ASP A 221 19.03 18.64 6.31
CA ASP A 221 18.09 17.75 5.61
C ASP A 221 17.46 16.74 6.58
N PHE A 222 18.22 16.24 7.56
CA PHE A 222 17.69 15.35 8.60
C PHE A 222 16.56 16.03 9.37
N THR A 223 16.79 17.25 9.86
CA THR A 223 15.81 17.96 10.70
C THR A 223 14.53 18.25 9.92
N THR A 224 14.67 18.73 8.68
CA THR A 224 13.53 19.02 7.81
C THR A 224 12.75 17.74 7.49
N THR A 225 13.45 16.65 7.18
CA THR A 225 12.88 15.35 6.84
C THR A 225 12.13 14.72 8.01
N VAL A 226 12.68 14.74 9.23
CA VAL A 226 11.99 14.23 10.43
C VAL A 226 10.68 14.97 10.67
N ILE A 227 10.68 16.30 10.59
CA ILE A 227 9.48 17.11 10.83
C ILE A 227 8.41 16.81 9.76
N ALA A 228 8.80 16.79 8.49
CA ALA A 228 7.91 16.49 7.39
C ALA A 228 7.31 15.07 7.49
N ILE A 229 8.14 14.06 7.76
CA ILE A 229 7.71 12.67 7.92
C ILE A 229 6.76 12.53 9.11
N CYS A 230 7.03 13.17 10.26
CA CYS A 230 6.11 13.08 11.39
C CYS A 230 4.69 13.55 11.04
N PHE A 231 4.57 14.67 10.31
CA PHE A 231 3.27 15.14 9.86
C PHE A 231 2.64 14.17 8.85
N HIS A 232 3.40 13.78 7.82
CA HIS A 232 2.94 12.88 6.77
C HIS A 232 2.45 11.53 7.33
N GLN A 233 3.31 10.89 8.12
CA GLN A 233 3.11 9.56 8.69
C GLN A 233 1.93 9.52 9.69
N PHE A 234 1.65 10.63 10.39
CA PHE A 234 0.47 10.70 11.23
C PHE A 234 -0.81 10.52 10.41
N PHE A 235 -0.96 11.29 9.32
CA PHE A 235 -2.18 11.31 8.50
C PHE A 235 -2.30 10.09 7.58
N GLU A 236 -1.18 9.56 7.10
CA GLU A 236 -1.15 8.26 6.44
C GLU A 236 -1.59 7.15 7.43
N GLY A 237 -1.13 7.20 8.68
CA GLY A 237 -1.60 6.33 9.75
C GLY A 237 -3.10 6.41 9.96
N VAL A 238 -3.68 7.62 9.98
CA VAL A 238 -5.14 7.81 10.05
C VAL A 238 -5.85 7.13 8.88
N ALA A 239 -5.33 7.25 7.65
CA ALA A 239 -5.90 6.59 6.48
C ALA A 239 -5.85 5.06 6.61
N VAL A 240 -4.72 4.50 7.04
CA VAL A 240 -4.53 3.06 7.32
C VAL A 240 -5.49 2.57 8.41
N GLY A 241 -5.62 3.30 9.51
CA GLY A 241 -6.53 2.93 10.59
C GLY A 241 -8.00 2.97 10.14
N SER A 242 -8.38 3.96 9.31
CA SER A 242 -9.73 4.07 8.75
C SER A 242 -10.05 2.96 7.75
N SER A 243 -9.10 2.59 6.87
CA SER A 243 -9.27 1.45 5.96
C SER A 243 -9.39 0.13 6.72
N ALA A 244 -8.58 -0.05 7.77
CA ALA A 244 -8.60 -1.25 8.60
C ALA A 244 -9.95 -1.49 9.28
N ILE A 245 -10.60 -0.45 9.81
CA ILE A 245 -11.93 -0.57 10.46
C ILE A 245 -13.00 -1.03 9.47
N THR A 246 -12.89 -0.60 8.21
CA THR A 246 -13.82 -0.97 7.15
C THR A 246 -13.59 -2.41 6.68
N ALA A 247 -12.33 -2.87 6.69
CA ALA A 247 -11.95 -4.21 6.25
C ALA A 247 -12.07 -5.29 7.33
N PHE A 248 -11.74 -4.98 8.59
CA PHE A 248 -11.56 -5.98 9.65
C PHE A 248 -12.50 -5.77 10.83
N SER A 249 -13.17 -6.85 11.25
CA SER A 249 -14.04 -6.85 12.43
C SER A 249 -13.30 -7.17 13.73
N SER A 250 -12.21 -7.93 13.67
CA SER A 250 -11.46 -8.39 14.84
C SER A 250 -10.50 -7.32 15.37
N LEU A 251 -10.58 -7.03 16.67
CA LEU A 251 -9.64 -6.12 17.35
C LEU A 251 -8.18 -6.57 17.20
N LYS A 252 -7.93 -7.89 17.13
CA LYS A 252 -6.58 -8.41 16.92
C LYS A 252 -6.04 -8.03 15.55
N SER A 253 -6.87 -8.08 14.51
CA SER A 253 -6.48 -7.69 13.15
C SER A 253 -6.24 -6.19 13.05
N LEU A 254 -7.13 -5.38 13.65
CA LEU A 254 -6.98 -3.92 13.69
C LEU A 254 -5.70 -3.49 14.42
N ALA A 255 -5.42 -4.09 15.59
CA ALA A 255 -4.19 -3.84 16.33
C ALA A 255 -2.95 -4.31 15.55
N LEU A 256 -3.04 -5.44 14.86
CA LEU A 256 -1.95 -5.97 14.04
C LEU A 256 -1.64 -5.02 12.87
N THR A 257 -2.64 -4.52 12.16
CA THR A 257 -2.43 -3.52 11.09
C THR A 257 -1.72 -2.28 11.61
N ALA A 258 -2.17 -1.71 12.75
CA ALA A 258 -1.53 -0.54 13.36
C ALA A 258 -0.07 -0.79 13.77
N ILE A 259 0.21 -1.96 14.36
CA ILE A 259 1.57 -2.34 14.78
C ILE A 259 2.48 -2.55 13.57
N VAL A 260 2.01 -3.29 12.57
CA VAL A 260 2.78 -3.55 11.34
C VAL A 260 3.10 -2.23 10.64
N TYR A 261 2.12 -1.35 10.48
CA TYR A 261 2.34 -0.02 9.92
C TYR A 261 3.42 0.77 10.70
N ALA A 262 3.28 0.86 12.02
CA ALA A 262 4.19 1.65 12.84
C ALA A 262 5.63 1.13 12.89
N LEU A 263 5.83 -0.18 12.73
CA LEU A 263 7.17 -0.78 12.72
C LEU A 263 7.87 -0.71 11.36
N THR A 264 7.13 -0.43 10.30
CA THR A 264 7.66 -0.45 8.93
C THR A 264 8.67 0.68 8.68
N THR A 265 8.39 1.92 9.10
CA THR A 265 9.31 3.05 8.93
C THR A 265 10.57 2.92 9.81
N PRO A 266 10.48 2.58 11.12
CA PRO A 266 11.65 2.30 11.95
C PRO A 266 12.56 1.21 11.37
N LEU A 267 11.99 0.17 10.76
CA LEU A 267 12.77 -0.84 10.04
C LEU A 267 13.58 -0.23 8.90
N GLY A 268 12.97 0.65 8.09
CA GLY A 268 13.66 1.41 7.06
C GLY A 268 14.77 2.29 7.63
N VAL A 269 14.54 2.99 8.75
CA VAL A 269 15.55 3.83 9.41
C VAL A 269 16.75 3.00 9.86
N VAL A 270 16.51 1.83 10.44
CA VAL A 270 17.59 0.90 10.82
C VAL A 270 18.39 0.46 9.59
N ILE A 271 17.73 0.14 8.48
CA ILE A 271 18.40 -0.21 7.22
C ILE A 271 19.25 0.98 6.72
N GLY A 272 18.72 2.21 6.74
CA GLY A 272 19.48 3.40 6.36
C GLY A 272 20.70 3.64 7.25
N ILE A 273 20.56 3.47 8.57
CA ILE A 273 21.69 3.53 9.51
C ILE A 273 22.77 2.50 9.16
N LEU A 274 22.38 1.27 8.83
CA LEU A 274 23.34 0.21 8.47
C LEU A 274 24.08 0.48 7.16
N ILE A 275 23.53 1.30 6.27
CA ILE A 275 24.15 1.68 5.00
C ILE A 275 25.07 2.88 5.18
N SER A 276 24.71 3.83 6.04
CA SER A 276 25.43 5.10 6.24
C SER A 276 26.42 5.13 7.39
N GLY A 277 26.28 4.26 8.39
CA GLY A 277 27.16 4.16 9.57
C GLY A 277 28.23 3.09 9.42
#